data_AF-A0A1I5ER28-F1
#
_entry.id   AF-A0A1I5ER28-F1
#
_cell.length_a   1.000
_cell.length_b   1.000
_cell.length_c   1.000
_cell.angle_alpha   90.00
_cell.angle_beta   90.00
_cell.angle_gamma   90.00
#
_symmetry.space_group_name_H-M   'P 1'
#
loop_
_entity.id
_entity.type
_entity.pdbx_description
1 polymer ?
#
loop_
_entity_poly.entity_id
_entity_poly.type
_entity_poly.pdbx_seq_one_letter_code
_entity_poly.pdbx_strand_id
1 'polypeptide(L)'
;MNTPARHALLVHGPARIVEWTHPLTDAREATDVVGACFEHDTDRVLLDEAVLPPAFFALRTRFAGEFLEKLQTYRLRAAVVVSPAAEHGERFAEYLREARQGRYCRFLDSREEALAWLARE
;
A
#
# COMPACT_ATOMS: atom_id res chain seq x y z
N MET A 1 -12.46 -9.95 23.96
CA MET A 1 -11.99 -10.66 22.74
C MET A 1 -10.90 -9.80 22.14
N ASN A 2 -9.67 -10.30 22.07
CA ASN A 2 -8.55 -9.54 21.50
C ASN A 2 -8.63 -9.71 19.98
N THR A 3 -9.21 -8.74 19.27
CA THR A 3 -9.20 -8.74 17.80
C THR A 3 -7.73 -8.67 17.38
N PRO A 4 -7.22 -9.60 16.54
CA PRO A 4 -5.84 -9.51 16.08
C PRO A 4 -5.65 -8.17 15.37
N ALA A 5 -4.57 -7.46 15.72
CA ALA A 5 -4.22 -6.22 15.06
C ALA A 5 -4.10 -6.48 13.55
N ARG A 6 -4.76 -5.65 12.74
CA ARG A 6 -4.76 -5.76 11.26
C ARG A 6 -3.50 -5.19 10.62
N HIS A 7 -2.63 -4.62 11.44
CA HIS A 7 -1.39 -3.95 11.07
C HIS A 7 -0.31 -4.18 12.12
N ALA A 8 0.93 -4.02 11.68
CA ALA A 8 2.11 -3.94 12.53
C ALA A 8 2.76 -2.56 12.39
N LEU A 9 3.42 -2.08 13.45
CA LEU A 9 4.26 -0.89 13.39
C LEU A 9 5.71 -1.31 13.17
N LEU A 10 6.31 -0.83 12.09
CA LEU A 10 7.72 -0.96 11.79
C LEU A 10 8.45 0.36 12.07
N VAL A 11 9.69 0.26 12.54
CA VAL A 11 10.60 1.40 12.69
C VAL A 11 11.80 1.18 11.78
N HIS A 12 12.04 2.13 10.87
CA HIS A 12 13.16 2.10 9.94
C HIS A 12 13.91 3.42 9.98
N GLY A 13 15.00 3.46 10.76
CA GLY A 13 15.67 4.73 11.10
C GLY A 13 14.73 5.65 11.90
N PRO A 14 14.56 6.93 11.52
CA PRO A 14 13.60 7.83 12.17
C PRO A 14 12.14 7.60 11.73
N ALA A 15 11.91 6.75 10.71
CA ALA A 15 10.59 6.53 10.14
C ALA A 15 9.76 5.54 10.95
N ARG A 16 8.50 5.91 11.23
CA ARG A 16 7.44 5.00 11.67
C ARG A 16 6.64 4.58 10.45
N ILE A 17 6.45 3.28 10.22
CA ILE A 17 5.77 2.75 9.04
C ILE A 17 4.71 1.76 9.50
N VAL A 18 3.48 1.94 9.05
CA VAL A 18 2.42 0.96 9.25
C VAL A 18 2.55 -0.11 8.17
N GLU A 19 2.77 -1.36 8.56
CA GLU A 19 2.65 -2.51 7.66
C GLU A 19 1.27 -3.11 7.81
N TRP A 20 0.49 -3.13 6.72
CA TRP A 20 -0.81 -3.79 6.73
C TRP A 20 -0.63 -5.31 6.61
N THR A 21 -1.21 -6.08 7.52
CA THR A 21 -0.96 -7.52 7.64
C THR A 21 -2.20 -8.39 7.43
N HIS A 22 -3.35 -7.77 7.18
CA HIS A 22 -4.62 -8.47 6.98
C HIS A 22 -5.11 -8.38 5.54
N PRO A 23 -5.67 -9.46 4.95
CA PRO A 23 -6.20 -9.39 3.59
C PRO A 23 -7.27 -8.29 3.43
N LEU A 24 -7.08 -7.42 2.45
CA LEU A 24 -8.07 -6.45 2.02
C LEU A 24 -9.08 -7.13 1.10
N THR A 25 -10.35 -6.78 1.26
CA THR A 25 -11.46 -7.37 0.50
C THR A 25 -12.29 -6.31 -0.22
N ASP A 26 -12.28 -5.07 0.29
CA ASP A 26 -13.05 -3.96 -0.27
C ASP A 26 -12.23 -2.65 -0.30
N ALA A 27 -12.38 -1.84 -1.35
CA ALA A 27 -11.69 -0.55 -1.46
C ALA A 27 -12.12 0.47 -0.37
N ARG A 28 -13.23 0.22 0.32
CA ARG A 28 -13.65 0.95 1.53
C ARG A 28 -12.69 0.74 2.70
N GLU A 29 -11.99 -0.39 2.77
CA GLU A 29 -11.03 -0.67 3.84
C GLU A 29 -9.77 0.21 3.78
N ALA A 30 -9.62 1.03 2.72
CA ALA A 30 -8.60 2.08 2.71
C ALA A 30 -8.73 3.04 3.91
N THR A 31 -9.94 3.28 4.43
CA THR A 31 -10.11 4.13 5.62
C THR A 31 -9.61 3.45 6.90
N ASP A 32 -9.63 2.12 6.97
CA ASP A 32 -9.04 1.39 8.09
C ASP A 32 -7.51 1.50 8.08
N VAL A 33 -6.90 1.41 6.89
CA VAL A 33 -5.47 1.66 6.69
C VAL A 33 -5.10 3.09 7.12
N VAL A 34 -5.93 4.06 6.74
CA VAL A 34 -5.76 5.46 7.16
C VAL A 34 -5.85 5.59 8.68
N GLY A 35 -6.83 4.95 9.32
CA GLY A 35 -6.96 4.93 10.77
C GLY A 35 -5.74 4.35 11.48
N ALA A 36 -5.16 3.26 10.95
CA ALA A 36 -3.94 2.66 11.46
C ALA A 36 -2.74 3.62 11.39
N CYS A 37 -2.58 4.36 10.27
CA CYS A 37 -1.56 5.39 10.14
C CYS A 37 -1.71 6.51 11.19
N PHE A 38 -2.94 7.00 11.39
CA PHE A 38 -3.23 8.02 12.40
C PHE A 38 -2.98 7.54 13.84
N GLU A 39 -3.30 6.28 14.16
CA GLU A 39 -3.03 5.68 15.48
C GLU A 39 -1.54 5.75 15.85
N HIS A 40 -0.65 5.62 14.86
CA HIS A 40 0.80 5.57 15.06
C HIS A 40 1.53 6.88 14.76
N ASP A 41 0.79 7.97 14.52
CA ASP A 41 1.31 9.29 14.15
C ASP A 41 2.28 9.22 12.95
N THR A 42 1.84 8.55 11.88
CA THR A 42 2.62 8.44 10.64
C THR A 42 1.75 8.58 9.40
N ASP A 43 2.33 9.10 8.32
CA ASP A 43 1.74 9.13 6.98
C ASP A 43 2.15 7.93 6.11
N ARG A 44 2.96 7.00 6.64
CA ARG A 44 3.68 5.99 5.83
C ARG A 44 3.07 4.60 6.01
N VAL A 45 2.71 3.98 4.89
CA VAL A 45 2.16 2.62 4.86
C VAL A 45 2.88 1.72 3.88
N LEU A 46 3.15 0.49 4.32
CA LEU A 46 3.64 -0.63 3.53
C LEU A 46 2.50 -1.61 3.28
N LEU A 47 2.31 -1.97 2.01
CA LEU A 47 1.33 -2.95 1.54
C LEU A 47 2.08 -4.03 0.76
N ASP A 48 1.95 -5.28 1.19
CA ASP A 48 2.45 -6.43 0.44
C ASP A 48 1.38 -6.96 -0.51
N GLU A 49 1.76 -7.48 -1.68
CA GLU A 49 0.79 -8.08 -2.61
C GLU A 49 -0.04 -9.20 -1.97
N ALA A 50 0.51 -9.92 -0.98
CA ALA A 50 -0.19 -11.01 -0.29
C ALA A 50 -1.41 -10.54 0.50
N VAL A 51 -1.48 -9.25 0.86
CA VAL A 51 -2.66 -8.66 1.53
C VAL A 51 -3.60 -7.95 0.55
N LEU A 52 -3.25 -7.87 -0.74
CA LEU A 52 -4.07 -7.23 -1.76
C LEU A 52 -4.99 -8.25 -2.45
N PRO A 53 -6.28 -7.95 -2.66
CA PRO A 53 -7.18 -8.85 -3.34
C PRO A 53 -6.86 -8.89 -4.85
N PRO A 54 -7.21 -9.98 -5.57
CA PRO A 54 -7.06 -10.05 -7.02
C PRO A 54 -7.73 -8.89 -7.77
N ALA A 55 -8.79 -8.30 -7.19
CA ALA A 55 -9.46 -7.13 -7.73
C ALA A 55 -8.52 -5.91 -7.85
N PHE A 56 -7.56 -5.75 -6.93
CA PHE A 56 -6.57 -4.68 -6.98
C PHE A 56 -5.77 -4.70 -8.29
N PHE A 57 -5.38 -5.89 -8.75
CA PHE A 57 -4.61 -6.09 -9.98
C PHE A 57 -5.48 -6.04 -11.25
N ALA A 58 -6.79 -6.16 -11.12
CA ALA A 58 -7.74 -6.13 -12.21
C ALA A 58 -8.34 -4.73 -12.40
N LEU A 59 -7.70 -3.85 -13.18
CA LEU A 59 -8.11 -2.43 -13.38
C LEU A 59 -9.58 -2.23 -13.74
N ARG A 60 -10.22 -3.19 -14.43
CA ARG A 60 -11.66 -3.16 -14.76
C ARG A 60 -12.57 -3.10 -13.52
N THR A 61 -12.09 -3.53 -12.36
CA THR A 61 -12.85 -3.56 -11.10
C THR A 61 -12.90 -2.21 -10.39
N ARG A 62 -12.08 -1.23 -10.82
CA ARG A 62 -11.87 0.08 -10.17
C ARG A 62 -11.29 0.03 -8.76
N PHE A 63 -11.08 -1.16 -8.18
CA PHE A 63 -10.59 -1.33 -6.82
C PHE A 63 -9.31 -0.53 -6.54
N ALA A 64 -8.25 -0.73 -7.33
CA ALA A 64 -6.98 -0.04 -7.08
C ALA A 64 -7.10 1.47 -7.19
N GLY A 65 -7.90 1.97 -8.15
CA GLY A 65 -8.17 3.40 -8.30
C GLY A 65 -8.85 3.98 -7.06
N GLU A 66 -9.97 3.40 -6.63
CA GLU A 66 -10.73 3.85 -5.46
C GLU A 66 -9.94 3.73 -4.16
N PHE A 67 -9.16 2.64 -4.01
CA PHE A 67 -8.33 2.41 -2.84
C PHE A 67 -7.19 3.43 -2.76
N LEU A 68 -6.43 3.62 -3.84
CA LEU A 68 -5.28 4.52 -3.88
C LEU A 68 -5.68 6.00 -3.88
N GLU A 69 -6.83 6.35 -4.47
CA GLU A 69 -7.38 7.70 -4.40
C GLU A 69 -7.68 8.10 -2.95
N LYS A 70 -8.20 7.18 -2.13
CA LYS A 70 -8.40 7.44 -0.70
C LYS A 70 -7.09 7.67 0.03
N LEU A 71 -6.09 6.80 -0.15
CA LEU A 71 -4.78 7.00 0.50
C LEU A 71 -4.16 8.36 0.11
N GLN A 72 -4.28 8.75 -1.16
CA GLN A 72 -3.84 10.05 -1.66
C GLN A 72 -4.64 11.23 -1.07
N THR A 73 -5.95 11.09 -0.91
CA THR A 73 -6.82 12.11 -0.29
C THR A 73 -6.36 12.42 1.13
N TYR A 74 -5.95 11.40 1.88
CA TYR A 74 -5.36 11.55 3.22
C TYR A 74 -3.84 11.81 3.20
N ARG A 75 -3.24 12.01 2.01
CA ARG A 75 -1.81 12.30 1.80
C ARG A 75 -0.87 11.26 2.38
N LEU A 76 -1.31 10.01 2.45
CA LEU A 76 -0.45 8.92 2.88
C LEU A 76 0.59 8.58 1.80
N ARG A 77 1.80 8.28 2.24
CA ARG A 77 2.86 7.66 1.43
C ARG A 77 2.70 6.15 1.49
N ALA A 78 2.17 5.57 0.43
CA ALA A 78 1.97 4.14 0.28
C ALA A 78 3.10 3.52 -0.57
N ALA A 79 3.80 2.54 0.00
CA ALA A 79 4.66 1.64 -0.75
C ALA A 79 3.95 0.31 -0.94
N VAL A 80 3.79 -0.11 -2.18
CA VAL A 80 3.17 -1.37 -2.55
C VAL A 80 4.23 -2.31 -3.11
N VAL A 81 4.48 -3.41 -2.41
CA VAL A 81 5.43 -4.45 -2.86
C VAL A 81 4.68 -5.40 -3.77
N VAL A 82 5.13 -5.50 -5.02
CA VAL A 82 4.56 -6.41 -6.02
C VAL A 82 5.69 -7.19 -6.66
N SER A 83 5.60 -8.52 -6.67
CA SER A 83 6.63 -9.35 -7.28
C SER A 83 6.75 -9.06 -8.78
N PRO A 84 7.97 -8.80 -9.29
CA PRO A 84 8.19 -8.59 -10.72
C PRO A 84 7.90 -9.85 -11.55
N ALA A 85 7.85 -11.03 -10.91
CA ALA A 85 7.48 -12.30 -11.52
C ALA A 85 5.95 -12.48 -11.65
N ALA A 86 5.14 -11.66 -11.00
CA ALA A 86 3.69 -11.77 -11.05
C ALA A 86 3.17 -11.14 -12.36
N GLU A 87 2.73 -11.99 -13.30
CA GLU A 87 2.11 -11.53 -14.54
C GLU A 87 0.68 -11.02 -14.29
N HIS A 88 0.55 -9.73 -13.96
CA HIS A 88 -0.75 -9.06 -13.80
C HIS A 88 -1.34 -8.52 -15.11
N GLY A 89 -0.68 -8.79 -16.24
CA GLY A 89 -1.08 -8.37 -17.58
C GLY A 89 -0.60 -6.97 -17.98
N GLU A 90 -0.60 -6.71 -19.30
CA GLU A 90 -0.02 -5.50 -19.90
C GLU A 90 -0.62 -4.20 -19.37
N ARG A 91 -1.95 -4.12 -19.24
CA ARG A 91 -2.64 -2.92 -18.74
C ARG A 91 -2.26 -2.57 -17.30
N PHE A 92 -2.09 -3.58 -16.44
CA PHE A 92 -1.64 -3.32 -15.07
C PHE A 92 -0.17 -2.89 -15.07
N ALA A 93 0.68 -3.48 -15.93
CA ALA A 93 2.06 -3.03 -16.09
C ALA A 93 2.17 -1.58 -16.58
N GLU A 94 1.30 -1.13 -17.49
CA GLU A 94 1.19 0.28 -17.88
C GLU A 94 0.79 1.17 -16.70
N TYR A 95 -0.24 0.77 -15.95
CA TYR A 95 -0.67 1.48 -14.74
C TYR A 95 0.45 1.61 -13.70
N LEU A 96 1.21 0.53 -13.47
CA LEU A 96 2.36 0.54 -12.57
C LEU A 96 3.43 1.56 -13.02
N ARG A 97 3.68 1.69 -14.33
CA ARG A 97 4.65 2.66 -14.88
C ARG A 97 4.21 4.11 -14.65
N GLU A 98 2.91 4.39 -14.75
CA GLU A 98 2.37 5.71 -14.43
C GLU A 98 2.42 5.98 -12.92
N ALA A 99 1.97 5.01 -12.11
CA ALA A 99 1.93 5.15 -10.66
C ALA A 99 3.32 5.23 -10.01
N ARG A 100 4.36 4.59 -10.59
CA ARG A 100 5.76 4.73 -10.13
C ARG A 100 6.27 6.18 -10.17
N GLN A 101 5.62 7.07 -10.92
CA GLN A 101 5.94 8.51 -11.00
C GLN A 101 5.17 9.34 -9.94
N GLY A 102 4.23 8.73 -9.22
CA GLY A 102 3.45 9.38 -8.18
C GLY A 102 4.26 9.73 -6.94
N ARG A 103 3.89 10.83 -6.27
CA ARG A 103 4.53 11.28 -5.01
C ARG A 103 4.06 10.50 -3.78
N TYR A 104 2.82 10.02 -3.80
CA TYR A 104 2.14 9.45 -2.64
C TYR A 104 1.96 7.93 -2.71
N CYS A 105 2.08 7.32 -3.88
CA CYS A 105 2.01 5.87 -4.03
C CYS A 105 3.14 5.40 -4.93
N ARG A 106 3.85 4.36 -4.51
CA ARG A 106 4.93 3.77 -5.31
C ARG A 106 4.86 2.25 -5.27
N PHE A 107 4.98 1.65 -6.45
CA PHE A 107 5.10 0.21 -6.62
C PHE A 107 6.56 -0.20 -6.71
N LEU A 108 6.95 -1.17 -5.89
CA LEU A 108 8.34 -1.56 -5.69
C LEU A 108 8.46 -3.08 -5.73
N ASP A 109 9.64 -3.54 -6.14
CA ASP A 109 9.89 -4.94 -6.47
C ASP A 109 10.32 -5.75 -5.23
N SER A 110 10.61 -5.08 -4.11
CA SER A 110 11.01 -5.70 -2.85
C SER A 110 10.57 -4.90 -1.61
N ARG A 111 10.39 -5.62 -0.49
CA ARG A 111 10.10 -5.02 0.83
C ARG A 111 11.21 -4.09 1.31
N GLU A 112 12.47 -4.43 1.02
CA GLU A 112 13.62 -3.59 1.42
C GLU A 112 13.60 -2.23 0.70
N GLU A 113 13.37 -2.22 -0.62
CA GLU A 113 13.24 -0.97 -1.38
C GLU A 113 12.02 -0.14 -0.93
N ALA A 114 10.92 -0.81 -0.57
CA ALA A 114 9.74 -0.16 -0.01
C ALA A 114 10.02 0.55 1.31
N LEU A 115 10.68 -0.12 2.26
CA LEU A 115 11.08 0.48 3.53
C LEU A 115 12.06 1.63 3.31
N ALA A 116 13.06 1.45 2.43
CA ALA A 116 14.01 2.49 2.10
C ALA A 116 13.33 3.72 1.47
N TRP A 117 12.36 3.52 0.58
CA TRP A 117 11.61 4.64 -0.02
C TRP A 117 10.74 5.37 1.00
N LEU A 118 10.03 4.65 1.87
CA LEU A 118 9.21 5.22 2.94
C LEU A 118 10.03 5.94 4.01
N ALA A 119 11.28 5.55 4.22
CA ALA A 119 12.16 6.19 5.18
C ALA A 119 12.74 7.53 4.68
N ARG A 120 12.66 7.81 3.38
CA ARG A 120 13.14 9.08 2.80
C ARG A 120 12.22 10.22 3.23
N GLU A 121 12.83 11.37 3.50
CA GLU A 121 12.13 12.64 3.79
C GLU A 121 11.46 13.20 2.53
#